data_AF-A0A373C4I3-F1
#
_entry.id   AF-A0A373C4I3-F1
#
_cell.length_a   1.000
_cell.length_b   1.000
_cell.length_c   1.000
_cell.angle_alpha   90.00
_cell.angle_beta   90.00
_cell.angle_gamma   90.00
#
_symmetry.space_group_name_H-M   'P 1'
#
loop_
_entity.id
_entity.type
_entity.pdbx_description
1 polymer ?
#
loop_
_entity_poly.entity_id
_entity_poly.type
_entity_poly.pdbx_seq_one_letter_code
_entity_poly.pdbx_strand_id
1 'polypeptide(L)'
;MSRIEQLINEIEEYIDSCKFQPLSTTKIIVNKEELDELLVELRLRIPDEIKQYQKIISNQDAILSDAHSKADAMLAEATAQTNELVNEHEIMQRAYAQANEIIEQAQAQAQTIVDNAVADANSVRQGSIQYTDDMLKSLQTIMNHTMEGAQGRFDAFMNSMKSSYDIVSSNRKELSSGIITEKEEDAAPETDGKNA
;
A
#
# COMPACT_ATOMS: atom_id res chain seq x y z
N MET A 1 7.21 70.69 -35.72
CA MET A 1 7.85 71.94 -35.31
C MET A 1 7.09 72.47 -34.12
N SER A 2 7.81 72.84 -33.07
CA SER A 2 7.27 73.46 -31.86
C SER A 2 6.69 74.84 -32.18
N ARG A 3 5.71 75.31 -31.39
CA ARG A 3 5.13 76.65 -31.58
C ARG A 3 6.19 77.74 -31.34
N ILE A 4 7.15 77.48 -30.46
CA ILE A 4 8.36 78.30 -30.26
C ILE A 4 9.23 78.35 -31.51
N GLU A 5 9.47 77.21 -32.18
CA GLU A 5 10.26 77.18 -33.42
C GLU A 5 9.60 78.01 -34.52
N GLN A 6 8.26 78.00 -34.60
CA GLN A 6 7.52 78.83 -35.54
C GLN A 6 7.67 80.33 -35.26
N LEU A 7 7.55 80.75 -34.00
CA LEU A 7 7.72 82.16 -33.60
C LEU A 7 9.16 82.65 -33.76
N ILE A 8 10.16 81.79 -33.52
CA ILE A 8 11.57 82.11 -33.79
C ILE A 8 11.77 82.33 -35.29
N ASN A 9 11.26 81.44 -36.14
CA ASN A 9 11.35 81.59 -37.59
C ASN A 9 10.63 82.87 -38.07
N GLU A 10 9.46 83.20 -37.52
CA GLU A 10 8.74 84.45 -37.84
C GLU A 10 9.55 85.70 -37.45
N ILE A 11 10.26 85.68 -36.32
CA ILE A 11 11.16 86.76 -35.91
C ILE A 11 12.38 86.84 -36.83
N GLU A 12 12.97 85.69 -37.20
CA GLU A 12 14.11 85.63 -38.13
C GLU A 12 13.72 86.17 -39.51
N GLU A 13 12.57 85.75 -40.06
CA GLU A 13 12.03 86.24 -41.32
C GLU A 13 11.71 87.75 -41.28
N TYR A 14 11.16 88.24 -40.17
CA TYR A 14 10.90 89.67 -39.98
C TYR A 14 12.21 90.48 -39.98
N ILE A 15 13.23 90.01 -39.26
CA ILE A 15 14.57 90.63 -39.23
C ILE A 15 15.21 90.67 -40.62
N ASP A 16 15.11 89.57 -41.39
CA ASP A 16 15.65 89.48 -42.75
C ASP A 16 14.92 90.41 -43.74
N SER A 17 13.65 90.72 -43.50
CA SER A 17 12.85 91.63 -44.33
C SER A 17 13.10 93.13 -44.04
N CYS A 18 13.81 93.45 -42.96
CA CYS A 18 14.05 94.84 -42.54
C CYS A 18 15.07 95.57 -43.43
N LYS A 19 14.87 96.87 -43.63
CA LYS A 19 15.77 97.69 -44.45
C LYS A 19 17.05 98.04 -43.70
N PHE A 20 18.18 98.01 -44.39
CA PHE A 20 19.44 98.52 -43.86
C PHE A 20 19.40 100.03 -43.63
N GLN A 21 20.06 100.47 -42.57
CA GLN A 21 20.28 101.88 -42.30
C GLN A 21 21.18 102.48 -43.39
N PRO A 22 20.92 103.72 -43.87
CA PRO A 22 21.77 104.35 -44.87
C PRO A 22 23.24 104.37 -44.44
N LEU A 23 24.14 103.97 -45.35
CA LEU A 23 25.60 103.84 -45.14
C LEU A 23 26.04 102.72 -44.16
N SER A 24 25.15 101.77 -43.81
CA SER A 24 25.51 100.60 -43.01
C SER A 24 25.10 99.30 -43.71
N THR A 25 25.98 98.30 -43.67
CA THR A 25 25.71 96.94 -44.14
C THR A 25 25.41 95.96 -43.00
N THR A 26 25.43 96.45 -41.75
CA THR A 26 25.29 95.61 -40.54
C THR A 26 24.18 96.08 -39.62
N LYS A 27 23.65 97.30 -39.82
CA LYS A 27 22.55 97.86 -39.02
C LYS A 27 21.27 97.88 -39.84
N ILE A 28 20.22 97.33 -39.25
CA ILE A 28 18.86 97.34 -39.80
C ILE A 28 17.99 98.35 -39.06
N ILE A 29 17.00 98.90 -39.75
CA ILE A 29 15.95 99.74 -39.18
C ILE A 29 14.74 98.83 -38.96
N VAL A 30 14.32 98.72 -37.70
CA VAL A 30 13.19 97.87 -37.29
C VAL A 30 12.04 98.74 -36.78
N ASN A 31 10.80 98.29 -37.00
CA ASN A 31 9.69 98.79 -36.22
C ASN A 31 9.77 98.17 -34.82
N LYS A 32 9.98 99.03 -33.82
CA LYS A 32 10.14 98.60 -32.42
C LYS A 32 8.86 97.91 -31.90
N GLU A 33 7.68 98.43 -32.22
CA GLU A 33 6.41 97.92 -31.70
C GLU A 33 6.14 96.50 -32.19
N GLU A 34 6.36 96.26 -33.49
CA GLU A 34 6.16 94.95 -34.13
C GLU A 34 7.16 93.89 -33.63
N LEU A 35 8.43 94.27 -33.44
CA LEU A 35 9.43 93.37 -32.85
C LEU A 35 9.15 93.07 -31.38
N ASP A 36 8.72 94.07 -30.60
CA ASP A 36 8.34 93.89 -29.20
C ASP A 36 7.12 92.96 -29.09
N GLU A 37 6.13 93.06 -29.98
CA GLU A 37 4.96 92.17 -30.00
C GLU A 37 5.37 90.71 -30.25
N LEU A 38 6.20 90.45 -31.27
CA LEU A 38 6.70 89.10 -31.57
C LEU A 38 7.52 88.51 -30.40
N LEU A 39 8.37 89.32 -29.77
CA LEU A 39 9.17 88.91 -28.61
C LEU A 39 8.31 88.66 -27.36
N VAL A 40 7.25 89.45 -27.16
CA VAL A 40 6.29 89.25 -26.06
C VAL A 40 5.51 87.96 -26.28
N GLU A 41 5.04 87.68 -27.50
CA GLU A 41 4.35 86.43 -27.81
C GLU A 41 5.26 85.22 -27.57
N LEU A 42 6.51 85.26 -28.07
CA LEU A 42 7.51 84.21 -27.83
C LEU A 42 7.74 84.00 -26.32
N ARG A 43 7.90 85.09 -25.56
CA ARG A 43 8.12 85.03 -24.11
C ARG A 43 6.92 84.47 -23.35
N LEU A 44 5.69 84.70 -23.83
CA LEU A 44 4.48 84.15 -23.22
C LEU A 44 4.32 82.64 -23.50
N ARG A 45 4.81 82.14 -24.64
CA ARG A 45 4.67 80.74 -25.04
C ARG A 45 5.74 79.80 -24.47
N ILE A 46 6.96 80.30 -24.26
CA ILE A 46 8.08 79.51 -23.72
C ILE A 46 7.72 78.77 -22.40
N PRO A 47 7.13 79.41 -21.37
CA PRO A 47 6.85 78.75 -20.10
C PRO A 47 5.87 77.59 -20.22
N ASP A 48 4.88 77.69 -21.10
CA ASP A 48 3.87 76.65 -21.28
C ASP A 48 4.43 75.43 -22.01
N GLU A 49 5.28 75.64 -23.01
CA GLU A 49 5.93 74.56 -23.75
C GLU A 49 6.96 73.82 -22.88
N ILE A 50 7.73 74.55 -22.05
CA ILE A 50 8.63 73.94 -21.05
C ILE A 50 7.84 73.07 -20.05
N LYS A 51 6.71 73.56 -19.53
CA LYS A 51 5.84 72.76 -18.64
C LYS A 51 5.31 71.51 -19.34
N GLN A 52 4.95 71.62 -20.61
CA GLN A 52 4.48 70.48 -21.40
C GLN A 52 5.57 69.42 -21.55
N TYR A 53 6.80 69.81 -21.88
CA TYR A 53 7.94 68.89 -21.96
C TYR A 53 8.27 68.24 -20.61
N GLN A 54 8.29 69.02 -19.52
CA GLN A 54 8.51 68.50 -18.17
C GLN A 54 7.44 67.47 -17.78
N LYS A 55 6.18 67.71 -18.16
CA LYS A 55 5.09 66.76 -17.95
C LYS A 55 5.28 65.47 -18.75
N ILE A 56 5.74 65.56 -19.99
CA ILE A 56 6.04 64.38 -20.81
C ILE A 56 7.14 63.54 -20.17
N ILE A 57 8.23 64.17 -19.74
CA ILE A 57 9.36 63.48 -19.07
C ILE A 57 8.88 62.84 -17.77
N SER A 58 8.16 63.58 -16.92
CA SER A 58 7.62 63.03 -15.67
C SER A 58 6.66 61.87 -15.90
N ASN A 59 5.83 61.93 -16.94
CA ASN A 59 4.95 60.82 -17.32
C ASN A 59 5.74 59.61 -17.83
N GLN A 60 6.81 59.84 -18.61
CA GLN A 60 7.69 58.77 -19.08
C GLN A 60 8.35 58.04 -17.91
N ASP A 61 8.90 58.78 -16.95
CA ASP A 61 9.50 58.20 -15.75
C ASP A 61 8.48 57.42 -14.92
N ALA A 62 7.26 57.95 -14.79
CA ALA A 62 6.17 57.25 -14.11
C ALA A 62 5.79 55.94 -14.82
N ILE A 63 5.70 55.95 -16.15
CA ILE A 63 5.39 54.75 -16.96
C ILE A 63 6.51 53.72 -16.83
N LEU A 64 7.78 54.14 -16.89
CA LEU A 64 8.92 53.24 -16.74
C LEU A 64 8.96 52.60 -15.35
N SER A 65 8.73 53.40 -14.30
CA SER A 65 8.67 52.92 -12.92
C SER A 65 7.52 51.92 -12.72
N ASP A 66 6.33 52.22 -13.25
CA ASP A 66 5.17 51.31 -13.20
C ASP A 66 5.43 50.01 -13.97
N ALA A 67 6.07 50.09 -15.15
CA ALA A 67 6.45 48.92 -15.93
C ALA A 67 7.46 48.04 -15.19
N HIS A 68 8.47 48.63 -14.55
CA HIS A 68 9.44 47.89 -13.73
C HIS A 68 8.76 47.21 -12.54
N SER A 69 7.93 47.95 -11.80
CA SER A 69 7.19 47.40 -10.66
C SER A 69 6.29 46.22 -11.06
N LYS A 70 5.60 46.33 -12.20
CA LYS A 70 4.79 45.24 -12.74
C LYS A 70 5.61 44.03 -13.17
N ALA A 71 6.77 44.27 -13.80
CA ALA A 71 7.67 43.19 -14.19
C ALA A 71 8.21 42.44 -12.96
N ASP A 72 8.61 43.16 -11.91
CA ASP A 72 9.08 42.59 -10.66
C ASP A 72 7.96 41.80 -9.95
N ALA A 73 6.74 42.34 -9.93
CA ALA A 73 5.57 41.66 -9.37
C ALA A 73 5.26 40.35 -10.12
N MET A 74 5.28 40.39 -11.46
CA MET A 74 5.06 39.21 -12.30
C MET A 74 6.13 38.14 -12.08
N LEU A 75 7.40 38.54 -11.95
CA LEU A 75 8.50 37.62 -11.67
C LEU A 75 8.37 36.98 -10.28
N ALA A 76 7.98 37.76 -9.28
CA ALA A 76 7.74 37.27 -7.93
C ALA A 76 6.58 36.25 -7.90
N GLU A 77 5.48 36.55 -8.58
CA GLU A 77 4.32 35.65 -8.70
C GLU A 77 4.69 34.35 -9.43
N ALA A 78 5.37 34.43 -10.57
CA ALA A 78 5.82 33.26 -11.32
C ALA A 78 6.78 32.38 -10.50
N THR A 79 7.68 32.99 -9.72
CA THR A 79 8.59 32.27 -8.83
C THR A 79 7.85 31.58 -7.70
N ALA A 80 6.87 32.25 -7.09
CA ALA A 80 6.04 31.67 -6.04
C ALA A 80 5.26 30.45 -6.56
N GLN A 81 4.60 30.58 -7.72
CA GLN A 81 3.85 29.50 -8.34
C GLN A 81 4.75 28.32 -8.74
N THR A 82 5.95 28.59 -9.26
CA THR A 82 6.92 27.53 -9.60
C THR A 82 7.35 26.76 -8.35
N ASN A 83 7.64 27.47 -7.25
CA ASN A 83 8.01 26.84 -5.98
C ASN A 83 6.87 25.98 -5.41
N GLU A 84 5.63 26.44 -5.52
CA GLU A 84 4.44 25.69 -5.11
C GLU A 84 4.28 24.40 -5.94
N LEU A 85 4.37 24.49 -7.27
CA LEU A 85 4.30 23.33 -8.16
C LEU A 85 5.41 22.30 -7.89
N VAL A 86 6.64 22.75 -7.65
CA VAL A 86 7.75 21.86 -7.30
C VAL A 86 7.49 21.19 -5.95
N ASN A 87 6.99 21.93 -4.97
CA ASN A 87 6.65 21.39 -3.65
C ASN A 87 5.52 20.35 -3.76
N GLU A 88 4.45 20.64 -4.48
CA GLU A 88 3.35 19.69 -4.74
C GLU A 88 3.87 18.44 -5.44
N HIS A 89 4.76 18.58 -6.42
CA HIS A 89 5.35 17.46 -7.12
C HIS A 89 6.22 16.59 -6.21
N GLU A 90 7.05 17.19 -5.35
CA GLU A 90 7.83 16.47 -4.35
C GLU A 90 6.93 15.73 -3.34
N ILE A 91 5.86 16.39 -2.86
CA ILE A 91 4.87 15.76 -1.98
C ILE A 91 4.23 14.56 -2.68
N MET A 92 3.83 14.70 -3.94
CA MET A 92 3.28 13.61 -4.75
C MET A 92 4.26 12.45 -4.87
N GLN A 93 5.53 12.71 -5.22
CA GLN A 93 6.53 11.65 -5.34
C GLN A 93 6.75 10.91 -4.02
N ARG A 94 6.84 11.64 -2.90
CA ARG A 94 6.95 11.02 -1.57
C ARG A 94 5.72 10.21 -1.21
N ALA A 95 4.52 10.70 -1.54
CA ALA A 95 3.27 9.97 -1.32
C ALA A 95 3.22 8.67 -2.14
N TYR A 96 3.65 8.67 -3.40
CA TYR A 96 3.76 7.46 -4.21
C TYR A 96 4.79 6.47 -3.64
N ALA A 97 5.96 6.95 -3.23
CA ALA A 97 6.99 6.11 -2.62
C ALA A 97 6.46 5.44 -1.34
N GLN A 98 5.81 6.21 -0.47
CA GLN A 98 5.22 5.71 0.76
C GLN A 98 4.06 4.74 0.49
N ALA A 99 3.22 5.01 -0.52
CA ALA A 99 2.15 4.10 -0.91
C ALA A 99 2.71 2.75 -1.39
N ASN A 100 3.76 2.77 -2.22
CA ASN A 100 4.43 1.55 -2.68
C ASN A 100 5.05 0.78 -1.52
N GLU A 101 5.70 1.47 -0.57
CA GLU A 101 6.26 0.85 0.63
C GLU A 101 5.17 0.17 1.47
N ILE A 102 4.02 0.82 1.67
CA ILE A 102 2.88 0.25 2.39
C ILE A 102 2.36 -1.00 1.68
N ILE A 103 2.26 -0.97 0.34
CA ILE A 103 1.80 -2.13 -0.44
C ILE A 103 2.78 -3.30 -0.29
N GLU A 104 4.09 -3.04 -0.39
CA GLU A 104 5.13 -4.06 -0.24
C GLU A 104 5.13 -4.66 1.18
N GLN A 105 5.01 -3.82 2.21
CA GLN A 105 4.89 -4.26 3.60
C GLN A 105 3.63 -5.10 3.81
N ALA A 106 2.48 -4.66 3.27
CA ALA A 106 1.23 -5.41 3.37
C ALA A 106 1.32 -6.77 2.66
N GLN A 107 1.98 -6.83 1.49
CA GLN A 107 2.18 -8.08 0.76
C GLN A 107 3.11 -9.04 1.51
N ALA A 108 4.21 -8.54 2.09
CA ALA A 108 5.11 -9.34 2.92
C ALA A 108 4.42 -9.86 4.20
N GLN A 109 3.61 -9.03 4.85
CA GLN A 109 2.80 -9.44 5.99
C GLN A 109 1.76 -10.50 5.61
N ALA A 110 1.06 -10.32 4.49
CA ALA A 110 0.09 -11.29 3.99
C ALA A 110 0.76 -12.64 3.69
N GLN A 111 1.93 -12.63 3.05
CA GLN A 111 2.69 -13.87 2.80
C GLN A 111 3.08 -14.56 4.10
N THR A 112 3.57 -13.81 5.08
CA THR A 112 3.92 -14.34 6.41
C THR A 112 2.72 -14.97 7.11
N ILE A 113 1.54 -14.34 7.03
CA ILE A 113 0.30 -14.90 7.59
C ILE A 113 -0.06 -16.23 6.92
N VAL A 114 0.03 -16.29 5.59
CA VAL A 114 -0.27 -17.52 4.84
C VAL A 114 0.73 -18.63 5.20
N ASP A 115 2.02 -18.32 5.25
CA ASP A 115 3.06 -19.29 5.59
C ASP A 115 2.86 -19.84 7.01
N ASN A 116 2.55 -18.97 7.98
CA ASN A 116 2.25 -19.36 9.35
C ASN A 116 0.98 -20.22 9.42
N ALA A 117 -0.09 -19.86 8.70
CA ALA A 117 -1.32 -20.64 8.67
C ALA A 117 -1.10 -22.03 8.06
N VAL A 118 -0.28 -22.14 7.01
CA VAL A 118 0.09 -23.42 6.41
C VAL A 118 0.92 -24.26 7.36
N ALA A 119 1.89 -23.66 8.06
CA ALA A 119 2.70 -24.34 9.06
C ALA A 119 1.85 -24.88 10.21
N ASP A 120 0.94 -24.08 10.74
CA ASP A 120 0.01 -24.47 11.81
C ASP A 120 -0.93 -25.60 11.36
N ALA A 121 -1.55 -25.47 10.18
CA ALA A 121 -2.41 -26.51 9.63
C ALA A 121 -1.67 -27.85 9.44
N ASN A 122 -0.41 -27.82 9.00
CA ASN A 122 0.41 -29.02 8.89
C ASN A 122 0.74 -29.63 10.26
N SER A 123 1.03 -28.80 11.26
CA SER A 123 1.27 -29.24 12.64
C SER A 123 0.04 -29.92 13.24
N VAL A 124 -1.14 -29.29 13.12
CA VAL A 124 -2.41 -29.85 13.59
C VAL A 124 -2.73 -31.17 12.88
N ARG A 125 -2.52 -31.24 11.56
CA ARG A 125 -2.72 -32.47 10.79
C ARG A 125 -1.81 -33.59 11.29
N GLN A 126 -0.53 -33.30 11.49
CA GLN A 126 0.45 -34.27 11.98
C GLN A 126 0.06 -34.76 13.38
N GLY A 127 -0.30 -33.86 14.29
CA GLY A 127 -0.75 -34.20 15.63
C GLY A 127 -2.02 -35.07 15.63
N SER A 128 -2.96 -34.79 14.74
CA SER A 128 -4.20 -35.56 14.59
C SER A 128 -3.96 -36.97 14.05
N ILE A 129 -3.04 -37.10 13.08
CA ILE A 129 -2.62 -38.40 12.55
C ILE A 129 -1.97 -39.22 13.66
N GLN A 130 -1.02 -38.63 14.41
CA GLN A 130 -0.34 -39.33 15.51
C GLN A 130 -1.33 -39.77 16.61
N TYR A 131 -2.24 -38.88 17.02
CA TYR A 131 -3.26 -39.20 18.01
C TYR A 131 -4.14 -40.38 17.57
N THR A 132 -4.54 -40.38 16.29
CA THR A 132 -5.36 -41.46 15.72
C THR A 132 -4.58 -42.76 15.65
N ASP A 133 -3.30 -42.72 15.28
CA ASP A 133 -2.41 -43.88 15.26
C ASP A 133 -2.23 -44.49 16.66
N ASP A 134 -1.99 -43.65 17.68
CA ASP A 134 -1.87 -44.11 19.08
C ASP A 134 -3.17 -44.76 19.57
N MET A 135 -4.33 -44.22 19.20
CA MET A 135 -5.63 -44.81 19.52
C MET A 135 -5.84 -46.15 18.80
N LEU A 136 -5.49 -46.24 17.51
CA LEU A 136 -5.55 -47.50 16.75
C LEU A 136 -4.61 -48.55 17.32
N LYS A 137 -3.41 -48.16 17.76
CA LYS A 137 -2.44 -49.05 18.42
C LYS A 137 -2.97 -49.57 19.76
N SER A 138 -3.62 -48.71 20.54
CA SER A 138 -4.29 -49.13 21.78
C SER A 138 -5.41 -50.13 21.50
N LEU A 139 -6.27 -49.85 20.51
CA LEU A 139 -7.32 -50.78 20.07
C LEU A 139 -6.74 -52.11 19.59
N GLN A 140 -5.67 -52.09 18.81
CA GLN A 140 -4.96 -53.29 18.36
C GLN A 140 -4.45 -54.11 19.55
N THR A 141 -3.91 -53.46 20.57
CA THR A 141 -3.42 -54.13 21.79
C THR A 141 -4.58 -54.80 22.55
N ILE A 142 -5.71 -54.11 22.73
CA ILE A 142 -6.90 -54.66 23.38
C ILE A 142 -7.45 -55.85 22.60
N MET A 143 -7.52 -55.75 21.27
CA MET A 143 -7.98 -56.84 20.40
C MET A 143 -7.09 -58.07 20.53
N ASN A 144 -5.76 -57.90 20.47
CA ASN A 144 -4.81 -59.00 20.66
C ASN A 144 -5.01 -59.68 22.01
N HIS A 145 -5.07 -58.91 23.11
CA HIS A 145 -5.20 -59.47 24.44
C HIS A 145 -6.55 -60.19 24.66
N THR A 146 -7.62 -59.65 24.05
CA THR A 146 -8.95 -60.28 24.08
C THR A 146 -8.95 -61.59 23.28
N MET A 147 -8.30 -61.61 22.11
CA MET A 147 -8.17 -62.82 21.28
C MET A 147 -7.37 -63.91 21.99
N GLU A 148 -6.20 -63.57 22.56
CA GLU A 148 -5.37 -64.48 23.36
C GLU A 148 -6.16 -65.03 24.57
N GLY A 149 -6.88 -64.16 25.29
CA GLY A 149 -7.70 -64.56 26.42
C GLY A 149 -8.87 -65.48 26.03
N ALA A 150 -9.51 -65.22 24.88
CA ALA A 150 -10.57 -66.08 24.35
C ALA A 150 -10.02 -67.45 23.94
N GLN A 151 -8.90 -67.49 23.21
CA GLN A 151 -8.22 -68.73 22.83
C GLN A 151 -7.88 -69.58 24.05
N GLY A 152 -7.23 -69.01 25.06
CA GLY A 152 -6.88 -69.75 26.28
C GLY A 152 -8.09 -70.30 27.04
N ARG A 153 -9.21 -69.55 27.09
CA ARG A 153 -10.47 -70.04 27.68
C ARG A 153 -11.10 -71.17 26.88
N PHE A 154 -11.10 -71.06 25.54
CA PHE A 154 -11.59 -72.13 24.67
C PHE A 154 -10.75 -73.40 24.81
N ASP A 155 -9.42 -73.29 24.85
CA ASP A 155 -8.51 -74.42 25.06
C ASP A 155 -8.76 -75.09 26.42
N ALA A 156 -8.89 -74.31 27.49
CA ALA A 156 -9.21 -74.83 28.81
C ALA A 156 -10.58 -75.53 28.85
N PHE A 157 -11.59 -74.95 28.20
CA PHE A 157 -12.91 -75.54 28.06
C PHE A 157 -12.87 -76.87 27.29
N MET A 158 -12.18 -76.91 26.15
CA MET A 158 -12.01 -78.13 25.36
C MET A 158 -11.28 -79.23 26.14
N ASN A 159 -10.24 -78.89 26.90
CA ASN A 159 -9.54 -79.82 27.76
C ASN A 159 -10.45 -80.37 28.88
N SER A 160 -11.28 -79.53 29.49
CA SER A 160 -12.26 -79.94 30.51
C SER A 160 -13.34 -80.87 29.94
N MET A 161 -13.87 -80.55 28.76
CA MET A 161 -14.83 -81.39 28.03
C MET A 161 -14.22 -82.75 27.66
N LYS A 162 -12.97 -82.77 27.19
CA LYS A 162 -12.24 -83.99 26.89
C LYS A 162 -12.03 -84.85 28.15
N SER A 163 -11.59 -84.24 29.25
CA SER A 163 -11.45 -84.95 30.54
C SER A 163 -12.78 -85.54 31.03
N SER A 164 -13.87 -84.77 30.94
CA SER A 164 -15.21 -85.25 31.29
C SER A 164 -15.67 -86.41 30.40
N TYR A 165 -15.39 -86.35 29.09
CA TYR A 165 -15.62 -87.44 28.16
C TYR A 165 -14.81 -88.69 28.53
N ASP A 166 -13.53 -88.53 28.84
CA ASP A 166 -12.64 -89.61 29.23
C ASP A 166 -13.13 -90.29 30.52
N ILE A 167 -13.57 -89.52 31.53
CA ILE A 167 -14.18 -90.02 32.77
C ILE A 167 -15.46 -90.81 32.46
N VAL A 168 -16.40 -90.24 31.70
CA VAL A 168 -17.66 -90.92 31.35
C VAL A 168 -17.40 -92.19 30.56
N SER A 169 -16.44 -92.17 29.63
CA SER A 169 -16.01 -93.34 28.87
C SER A 169 -15.44 -94.44 29.78
N SER A 170 -14.57 -94.08 30.74
CA SER A 170 -14.04 -95.01 31.74
C SER A 170 -15.16 -95.61 32.58
N ASN A 171 -16.05 -94.77 33.14
CA ASN A 171 -17.18 -95.21 33.95
C ASN A 171 -18.08 -96.17 33.17
N ARG A 172 -18.36 -95.90 31.89
CA ARG A 172 -19.17 -96.80 31.04
C ARG A 172 -18.49 -98.16 30.84
N LYS A 173 -17.17 -98.18 30.65
CA LYS A 173 -16.39 -99.42 30.51
C LYS A 173 -16.42 -100.23 31.81
N GLU A 174 -16.21 -99.58 32.95
CA GLU A 174 -16.29 -100.20 34.28
C GLU A 174 -17.67 -100.79 34.58
N LEU A 175 -18.75 -100.03 34.30
CA LEU A 175 -20.14 -100.50 34.44
C LEU A 175 -20.42 -101.72 33.56
N SER A 176 -19.95 -101.72 32.30
CA SER A 176 -20.11 -102.86 31.41
C SER A 176 -19.38 -104.12 31.88
N SER A 177 -18.21 -103.97 32.53
CA SER A 177 -17.49 -105.10 33.11
C SER A 177 -18.13 -105.61 34.39
N GLY A 178 -18.69 -104.73 35.24
CA GLY A 178 -19.38 -105.13 36.48
C GLY A 178 -20.65 -105.95 36.24
N ILE A 179 -21.39 -105.66 35.17
CA ILE A 179 -22.57 -106.45 34.75
C ILE A 179 -22.18 -107.88 34.33
N ILE A 180 -20.94 -108.11 33.89
CA ILE A 180 -20.48 -109.44 33.49
C ILE A 180 -20.09 -110.27 34.72
N THR A 181 -19.54 -109.64 35.77
CA THR A 181 -19.09 -110.32 36.99
C THR A 181 -20.24 -110.78 37.90
N GLU A 182 -21.34 -110.03 38.01
CA GLU A 182 -22.50 -110.43 38.84
C GLU A 182 -23.24 -111.67 38.33
N LYS A 183 -23.00 -112.12 37.08
CA LYS A 183 -23.61 -113.34 36.55
C LYS A 183 -22.86 -114.64 36.87
N GLU A 184 -21.67 -114.58 37.47
CA GLU A 184 -20.86 -115.78 37.75
C GLU A 184 -20.86 -116.22 39.23
N GLU A 185 -21.50 -115.48 40.16
CA GLU A 185 -21.55 -115.86 41.59
C GLU A 185 -22.75 -116.75 42.00
N ASP A 186 -23.66 -117.12 41.09
CA ASP A 186 -24.80 -118.02 41.38
C ASP A 186 -24.60 -119.47 40.87
N ALA A 187 -23.35 -119.87 40.63
CA ALA A 187 -23.00 -121.23 40.21
C ALA A 187 -21.79 -121.79 40.97
N ALA A 188 -21.97 -122.03 42.28
CA ALA A 188 -21.12 -122.97 43.01
C ALA A 188 -21.80 -124.36 43.08
N PRO A 189 -21.10 -125.46 42.75
CA PRO A 189 -21.65 -126.81 42.80
C PRO A 189 -21.47 -127.42 44.19
N GLU A 190 -22.53 -127.99 44.77
CA GLU A 190 -22.41 -128.95 45.88
C GLU A 190 -22.94 -130.33 45.46
N THR A 191 -22.06 -131.32 45.59
CA THR A 191 -22.23 -132.74 45.27
C THR A 191 -22.73 -133.54 46.48
N ASP A 192 -23.86 -134.24 46.27
CA ASP A 192 -24.21 -135.64 46.60
C ASP A 192 -23.84 -136.31 47.96
N GLY A 193 -24.83 -136.98 48.61
CA GLY A 193 -24.57 -138.07 49.58
C GLY A 193 -25.56 -138.40 50.74
N LYS A 194 -26.60 -139.23 50.46
CA LYS A 194 -27.35 -140.26 51.28
C LYS A 194 -27.24 -140.36 52.83
N ASN A 195 -28.37 -140.50 53.55
CA ASN A 195 -29.03 -141.77 54.02
C ASN A 195 -29.96 -141.58 55.26
N ALA A 196 -30.99 -142.44 55.36
CA ALA A 196 -31.89 -142.79 56.49
C ALA A 196 -33.13 -141.91 56.76
#